data_AF-A0A377IC22-F1
#
_entry.id   AF-A0A377IC22-F1
#
_cell.length_a   1.000
_cell.length_b   1.000
_cell.length_c   1.000
_cell.angle_alpha   90.00
_cell.angle_beta   90.00
_cell.angle_gamma   90.00
#
_symmetry.space_group_name_H-M   'P 1'
#
loop_
_entity.id
_entity.type
_entity.pdbx_description
1 polymer ?
#
loop_
_entity_poly.entity_id
_entity_poly.type
_entity_poly.pdbx_seq_one_letter_code
_entity_poly.pdbx_strand_id
1 'polypeptide(L)'
;MSAQPFCPHFSQNQCRSCQWLEMPYAEQLEAKKAHLIQQLNGLNLEKLEWQPPYTSALQHFRNKAKMVVSGSVERPILGILRDPDDPQSAVDLSDCFLYPPHFGEIFTELKRFIGRAGLVPYNIAKRKGELKYILLTESQSNGTLMLRFVLRSSVKLPLIERELPQLLARLPKIKVVSLNIQPKHAAILEGEEEIFLTEQKQLAENFNQIPLFIRPQGFFQTNPKVAEALYGTAQQ
;
A
#
# COMPACT_ATOMS: atom_id res chain seq x y z
N MET A 1 -26.03 7.47 11.02
CA MET A 1 -24.75 7.46 11.75
C MET A 1 -24.01 6.20 11.34
N SER A 2 -22.95 6.33 10.54
CA SER A 2 -22.14 5.16 10.16
C SER A 2 -21.39 4.68 11.40
N ALA A 3 -21.58 3.41 11.75
CA ALA A 3 -20.86 2.80 12.87
C ALA A 3 -19.34 2.94 12.66
N GLN A 4 -18.64 3.28 13.72
CA GLN A 4 -17.19 3.46 13.69
C GLN A 4 -16.50 2.13 13.37
N PRO A 5 -15.51 2.11 12.45
CA PRO A 5 -14.87 0.87 12.04
C PRO A 5 -14.06 0.27 13.19
N PHE A 6 -14.35 -0.98 13.55
CA PHE A 6 -13.53 -1.76 14.48
C PHE A 6 -12.32 -2.36 13.74
N CYS A 7 -11.13 -2.24 14.31
CA CYS A 7 -9.91 -2.89 13.82
C CYS A 7 -9.27 -3.71 14.95
N PRO A 8 -9.20 -5.04 14.85
CA PRO A 8 -8.56 -5.90 15.85
C PRO A 8 -7.10 -5.54 16.14
N HIS A 9 -6.31 -5.21 15.12
CA HIS A 9 -4.91 -4.86 15.33
C HIS A 9 -4.73 -3.57 16.12
N PHE A 10 -5.64 -2.61 15.94
CA PHE A 10 -5.61 -1.35 16.69
C PHE A 10 -6.01 -1.58 18.15
N SER A 11 -7.10 -2.32 18.40
CA SER A 11 -7.55 -2.61 19.77
C SER A 11 -6.54 -3.44 20.56
N GLN A 12 -5.78 -4.31 19.89
CA GLN A 12 -4.71 -5.11 20.50
C GLN A 12 -3.35 -4.40 20.57
N ASN A 13 -3.28 -3.11 20.22
CA ASN A 13 -2.03 -2.32 20.18
C ASN A 13 -0.94 -2.92 19.26
N GLN A 14 -1.33 -3.71 18.27
CA GLN A 14 -0.43 -4.31 17.29
C GLN A 14 -0.14 -3.35 16.12
N CYS A 15 -1.08 -2.47 15.78
CA CYS A 15 -0.92 -1.46 14.74
C CYS A 15 -1.58 -0.14 15.12
N ARG A 16 -0.83 0.97 15.05
CA ARG A 16 -1.31 2.33 15.38
C ARG A 16 -1.28 3.30 14.19
N SER A 17 -1.21 2.78 12.97
CA SER A 17 -1.16 3.62 11.76
C SER A 17 -2.41 4.46 11.53
N CYS A 18 -3.58 4.01 12.01
CA CYS A 18 -4.84 4.78 11.93
C CYS A 18 -5.06 5.57 13.22
N GLN A 19 -4.32 6.66 13.42
CA GLN A 19 -4.27 7.40 14.70
C GLN A 19 -5.63 7.89 15.22
N TRP A 20 -6.57 8.20 14.32
CA TRP A 20 -7.90 8.72 14.68
C TRP A 20 -8.98 7.65 14.67
N LEU A 21 -8.62 6.36 14.66
CA LEU A 21 -9.61 5.28 14.52
C LEU A 21 -10.70 5.33 15.60
N GLU A 22 -10.35 5.73 16.83
CA GLU A 22 -11.26 5.88 17.98
C GLU A 22 -12.03 7.21 18.02
N MET A 23 -11.69 8.18 17.18
CA MET A 23 -12.47 9.40 17.02
C MET A 23 -13.65 9.17 16.05
N PRO A 24 -14.91 9.49 16.44
CA PRO A 24 -16.05 9.41 15.55
C PRO A 24 -15.82 10.18 14.25
N TYR A 25 -16.24 9.62 13.11
CA TYR A 25 -15.85 10.18 11.80
C TYR A 25 -16.31 11.63 11.60
N ALA A 26 -17.48 12.01 12.11
CA ALA A 26 -17.94 13.40 12.07
C ALA A 26 -17.00 14.34 12.82
N GLU A 27 -16.52 13.93 14.00
CA GLU A 27 -15.54 14.69 14.79
C GLU A 27 -14.20 14.80 14.07
N GLN A 28 -13.77 13.75 13.35
CA GLN A 28 -12.56 13.82 12.51
C GLN A 28 -12.69 14.90 11.42
N LEU A 29 -13.86 15.05 10.80
CA LEU A 29 -14.10 16.05 9.77
C LEU A 29 -14.09 17.46 10.35
N GLU A 30 -14.79 17.67 11.47
CA GLU A 30 -14.80 18.96 12.17
C GLU A 30 -13.41 19.35 12.67
N ALA A 31 -12.65 18.41 13.24
CA ALA A 31 -11.27 18.65 13.67
C ALA A 31 -10.36 19.05 12.50
N LYS A 32 -10.48 18.40 11.33
CA LYS A 32 -9.73 18.78 10.12
C LYS A 32 -10.11 20.16 9.62
N LYS A 33 -11.41 20.49 9.62
CA LYS A 33 -11.91 21.80 9.21
C LYS A 33 -11.41 22.90 10.15
N ALA A 34 -11.51 22.69 11.46
CA ALA A 34 -11.02 23.62 12.47
C ALA A 34 -9.51 23.84 12.33
N HIS A 35 -8.74 22.76 12.12
CA HIS A 35 -7.31 22.85 11.88
C HIS A 35 -6.98 23.66 10.62
N LEU A 36 -7.68 23.43 9.50
CA LEU A 36 -7.51 24.20 8.27
C LEU A 36 -7.80 25.69 8.48
N ILE A 37 -8.90 26.04 9.15
CA ILE A 37 -9.22 27.43 9.49
C ILE A 37 -8.08 28.06 10.29
N GLN A 38 -7.57 27.35 11.30
CA GLN A 38 -6.45 27.83 12.12
C GLN A 38 -5.18 28.06 11.28
N GLN A 39 -4.88 27.20 10.30
CA GLN A 39 -3.72 27.37 9.41
C GLN A 39 -3.84 28.60 8.49
N LEU A 40 -5.06 29.05 8.20
CA LEU A 40 -5.31 30.23 7.36
C LEU A 40 -5.44 31.53 8.18
N ASN A 41 -5.27 31.47 9.51
CA ASN A 41 -5.29 32.65 10.37
C ASN A 41 -4.29 33.70 9.88
N GLY A 42 -4.75 34.95 9.77
CA GLY A 42 -3.94 36.08 9.30
C GLY A 42 -4.01 36.35 7.79
N LEU A 43 -4.67 35.49 7.02
CA LEU A 43 -5.04 35.80 5.63
C LEU A 43 -6.38 36.55 5.59
N ASN A 44 -6.60 37.38 4.57
CA ASN A 44 -7.92 37.94 4.31
C ASN A 44 -8.83 36.86 3.70
N LEU A 45 -9.80 36.38 4.48
CA LEU A 45 -10.74 35.33 4.09
C LEU A 45 -12.16 35.86 3.83
N GLU A 46 -12.37 37.18 3.72
CA GLU A 46 -13.71 37.78 3.57
C GLU A 46 -14.48 37.27 2.35
N LYS A 47 -13.77 36.89 1.28
CA LYS A 47 -14.34 36.34 0.05
C LYS A 47 -14.26 34.81 -0.04
N LEU A 48 -13.76 34.14 1.01
CA LEU A 48 -13.63 32.69 1.00
C LEU A 48 -14.98 32.02 1.28
N GLU A 49 -15.40 31.15 0.36
CA GLU A 49 -16.55 30.28 0.57
C GLU A 49 -16.09 28.92 1.09
N TRP A 50 -16.60 28.51 2.25
CA TRP A 50 -16.31 27.21 2.84
C TRP A 50 -17.29 26.15 2.34
N GLN A 51 -16.83 25.31 1.42
CA GLN A 51 -17.61 24.15 1.00
C GLN A 51 -17.55 23.01 2.04
N PRO A 52 -18.57 22.13 2.10
CA PRO A 52 -18.52 20.92 2.91
C PRO A 52 -17.33 20.03 2.53
N PRO A 53 -16.69 19.33 3.49
CA PRO A 53 -15.60 18.42 3.18
C PRO A 53 -16.09 17.22 2.38
N TYR A 54 -15.31 16.81 1.37
CA TYR A 54 -15.56 15.54 0.68
C TYR A 54 -15.16 14.37 1.58
N THR A 55 -16.09 13.44 1.80
CA THR A 55 -15.90 12.31 2.71
C THR A 55 -15.39 11.06 2.00
N SER A 56 -14.51 10.33 2.66
CA SER A 56 -14.02 9.02 2.22
C SER A 56 -14.92 7.90 2.76
N ALA A 57 -14.93 6.74 2.08
CA ALA A 57 -15.28 5.49 2.76
C ALA A 57 -14.34 5.24 3.95
N LEU A 58 -14.83 4.57 4.99
CA LEU A 58 -14.06 4.35 6.23
C LEU A 58 -13.14 3.12 6.18
N GLN A 59 -13.41 2.21 5.24
CA GLN A 59 -12.69 0.96 5.02
C GLN A 59 -12.55 0.73 3.50
N HIS A 60 -11.65 -0.16 3.13
CA HIS A 60 -11.46 -0.67 1.76
C HIS A 60 -11.16 0.37 0.68
N PHE A 61 -10.78 1.59 1.07
CA PHE A 61 -10.52 2.68 0.14
C PHE A 61 -9.08 2.71 -0.38
N ARG A 62 -8.17 1.97 0.26
CA ARG A 62 -6.73 2.07 -0.01
C ARG A 62 -6.30 1.12 -1.12
N ASN A 63 -6.02 1.66 -2.30
CA ASN A 63 -5.65 0.84 -3.47
C ASN A 63 -4.19 0.36 -3.49
N LYS A 64 -3.33 0.83 -2.56
CA LYS A 64 -1.90 0.52 -2.51
C LYS A 64 -1.47 0.01 -1.15
N ALA A 65 -1.07 -1.25 -1.10
CA ALA A 65 -0.43 -1.89 0.05
C ALA A 65 1.10 -1.79 -0.04
N LYS A 66 1.72 -1.52 1.10
CA LYS A 66 3.18 -1.53 1.28
C LYS A 66 3.47 -2.42 2.48
N MET A 67 3.82 -3.67 2.21
CA MET A 67 4.01 -4.68 3.25
C MET A 67 5.49 -4.93 3.48
N VAL A 68 5.94 -4.76 4.71
CA VAL A 68 7.22 -5.31 5.16
C VAL A 68 7.11 -6.83 5.13
N VAL A 69 8.11 -7.50 4.56
CA VAL A 69 8.20 -8.95 4.59
C VAL A 69 9.08 -9.38 5.74
N SER A 70 8.56 -10.20 6.63
CA SER A 70 9.22 -10.70 7.84
C SER A 70 8.88 -12.17 8.10
N GLY A 71 9.26 -12.72 9.24
CA GLY A 71 9.10 -14.15 9.55
C GLY A 71 10.14 -15.03 8.85
N SER A 72 9.73 -16.21 8.39
CA SER A 72 10.59 -17.16 7.66
C SER A 72 10.03 -17.46 6.27
N VAL A 73 10.77 -18.23 5.47
CA VAL A 73 10.31 -18.69 4.14
C VAL A 73 9.06 -19.59 4.27
N GLU A 74 9.00 -20.41 5.32
CA GLU A 74 7.90 -21.34 5.60
C GLU A 74 6.69 -20.65 6.22
N ARG A 75 6.92 -19.55 6.95
CA ARG A 75 5.89 -18.74 7.62
C ARG A 75 6.14 -17.25 7.40
N PRO A 76 5.96 -16.75 6.17
CA PRO A 76 6.20 -15.35 5.87
C PRO A 76 5.06 -14.48 6.41
N ILE A 77 5.44 -13.34 6.97
CA ILE A 77 4.52 -12.32 7.49
C ILE A 77 4.55 -11.13 6.54
N LEU A 78 3.37 -10.63 6.16
CA LEU A 78 3.19 -9.43 5.35
C LEU A 78 2.48 -8.37 6.17
N GLY A 79 3.18 -7.29 6.52
CA GLY A 79 2.59 -6.23 7.35
C GLY A 79 3.59 -5.17 7.76
N ILE A 80 3.77 -4.98 9.07
CA ILE A 80 4.67 -3.99 9.64
C ILE A 80 5.60 -4.60 10.68
N LEU A 81 6.71 -3.91 10.96
CA LEU A 81 7.52 -4.11 12.15
C LEU A 81 7.18 -2.97 13.12
N ARG A 82 6.82 -3.30 14.37
CA ARG A 82 6.61 -2.27 15.40
C ARG A 82 7.94 -1.69 15.86
N ASP A 83 8.97 -2.52 15.87
CA ASP A 83 10.36 -2.16 16.09
C ASP A 83 11.17 -2.66 14.87
N PRO A 84 11.74 -1.76 14.05
CA PRO A 84 12.55 -2.12 12.88
C PRO A 84 13.76 -3.01 13.19
N ASP A 85 14.28 -2.97 14.41
CA ASP A 85 15.45 -3.75 14.84
C ASP A 85 15.09 -5.09 15.48
N ASP A 86 13.81 -5.32 15.79
CA ASP A 86 13.29 -6.60 16.29
C ASP A 86 12.37 -7.28 15.25
N PRO A 87 12.86 -8.31 14.53
CA PRO A 87 12.05 -9.11 13.61
C PRO A 87 10.87 -9.83 14.27
N GLN A 88 10.89 -10.06 15.58
CA GLN A 88 9.78 -10.68 16.32
C GLN A 88 8.66 -9.68 16.60
N SER A 89 8.91 -8.39 16.42
CA SER A 89 7.91 -7.33 16.55
C SER A 89 6.91 -7.30 15.37
N ALA A 90 7.11 -8.16 14.37
CA ALA A 90 6.31 -8.27 13.17
C ALA A 90 4.83 -8.51 13.47
N VAL A 91 3.98 -7.76 12.76
CA VAL A 91 2.53 -7.91 12.80
C VAL A 91 2.06 -8.17 11.39
N ASP A 92 1.34 -9.27 11.20
CA ASP A 92 0.66 -9.57 9.96
C ASP A 92 -0.53 -8.63 9.78
N LEU A 93 -0.61 -7.98 8.62
CA LEU A 93 -1.68 -7.05 8.27
C LEU A 93 -2.35 -7.43 6.94
N SER A 94 -2.30 -8.70 6.58
CA SER A 94 -2.94 -9.20 5.35
C SER A 94 -4.47 -9.03 5.37
N ASP A 95 -5.06 -8.87 6.54
CA ASP A 95 -6.48 -8.63 6.83
C ASP A 95 -6.77 -7.16 7.22
N CYS A 96 -5.85 -6.24 6.95
CA CYS A 96 -6.06 -4.81 7.23
C CYS A 96 -7.28 -4.25 6.47
N PHE A 97 -8.25 -3.74 7.23
CA PHE A 97 -9.53 -3.19 6.74
C PHE A 97 -9.42 -1.96 5.83
N LEU A 98 -8.23 -1.35 5.70
CA LEU A 98 -8.03 -0.27 4.73
C LEU A 98 -7.98 -0.79 3.29
N TYR A 99 -7.52 -2.03 3.10
CA TYR A 99 -7.38 -2.63 1.78
C TYR A 99 -8.69 -3.26 1.32
N PRO A 100 -8.93 -3.37 0.00
CA PRO A 100 -10.04 -4.14 -0.54
C PRO A 100 -10.03 -5.57 0.01
N PRO A 101 -11.17 -6.18 0.37
CA PRO A 101 -11.21 -7.50 1.00
C PRO A 101 -10.49 -8.60 0.19
N HIS A 102 -10.55 -8.52 -1.14
CA HIS A 102 -9.92 -9.47 -2.05
C HIS A 102 -8.37 -9.45 -1.99
N PHE A 103 -7.76 -8.41 -1.40
CA PHE A 103 -6.31 -8.40 -1.15
C PHE A 103 -5.88 -9.52 -0.19
N GLY A 104 -6.75 -9.95 0.74
CA GLY A 104 -6.42 -11.04 1.67
C GLY A 104 -6.10 -12.36 0.94
N GLU A 105 -6.85 -12.69 -0.10
CA GLU A 105 -6.59 -13.87 -0.94
C GLU A 105 -5.29 -13.74 -1.73
N ILE A 106 -5.01 -12.54 -2.26
CA ILE A 106 -3.76 -12.22 -2.95
C ILE A 106 -2.59 -12.41 -2.00
N PHE A 107 -2.62 -11.82 -0.80
CA PHE A 107 -1.55 -11.95 0.19
C PHE A 107 -1.34 -13.40 0.61
N THR A 108 -2.41 -14.18 0.74
CA THR A 108 -2.32 -15.62 1.03
C THR A 108 -1.54 -16.35 -0.06
N GLU A 109 -1.81 -16.07 -1.34
CA GLU A 109 -1.05 -16.67 -2.44
C GLU A 109 0.39 -16.15 -2.52
N LEU A 110 0.62 -14.87 -2.23
CA LEU A 110 1.98 -14.29 -2.18
C LEU A 110 2.83 -14.92 -1.08
N LYS A 111 2.25 -15.23 0.09
CA LYS A 111 2.94 -15.98 1.15
C LYS A 111 3.37 -17.37 0.67
N ARG A 112 2.52 -18.09 -0.08
CA ARG A 112 2.90 -19.38 -0.68
C ARG A 112 4.00 -19.21 -1.73
N PHE A 113 3.91 -18.17 -2.55
CA PHE A 113 4.92 -17.84 -3.56
C PHE A 113 6.29 -17.57 -2.93
N ILE A 114 6.35 -16.79 -1.85
CA ILE A 114 7.57 -16.53 -1.07
C ILE A 114 8.23 -17.85 -0.63
N GLY A 115 7.41 -18.78 -0.12
CA GLY A 115 7.85 -20.12 0.25
C GLY A 115 8.46 -20.91 -0.90
N ARG A 116 7.73 -21.04 -2.02
CA ARG A 116 8.18 -21.81 -3.20
C ARG A 116 9.43 -21.23 -3.87
N ALA A 117 9.51 -19.90 -3.99
CA ALA A 117 10.64 -19.20 -4.58
C ALA A 117 11.84 -19.06 -3.61
N GLY A 118 11.70 -19.48 -2.35
CA GLY A 118 12.76 -19.41 -1.35
C GLY A 118 13.21 -17.98 -1.07
N LEU A 119 12.27 -17.04 -1.00
CA LEU A 119 12.54 -15.61 -0.80
C LEU A 119 12.71 -15.31 0.68
N VAL A 120 13.94 -15.43 1.18
CA VAL A 120 14.26 -15.18 2.59
C VAL A 120 13.94 -13.73 2.95
N PRO A 121 13.05 -13.47 3.93
CA PRO A 121 12.77 -12.12 4.41
C PRO A 121 14.03 -11.41 4.89
N TYR A 122 14.13 -10.11 4.61
CA TYR A 122 15.30 -9.32 4.98
C TYR A 122 15.25 -8.92 6.46
N ASN A 123 16.26 -9.34 7.22
CA ASN A 123 16.49 -8.93 8.60
C ASN A 123 17.38 -7.69 8.62
N ILE A 124 16.81 -6.56 9.07
CA ILE A 124 17.47 -5.25 9.12
C ILE A 124 18.70 -5.31 10.04
N ALA A 125 18.53 -5.70 11.30
CA ALA A 125 19.60 -5.76 12.30
C ALA A 125 20.79 -6.64 11.86
N LYS A 126 20.52 -7.80 11.25
CA LYS A 126 21.55 -8.74 10.79
C LYS A 126 22.07 -8.45 9.37
N ARG A 127 21.41 -7.56 8.63
CA ARG A 127 21.67 -7.25 7.21
C ARG A 127 21.70 -8.48 6.30
N LYS A 128 20.82 -9.45 6.57
CA LYS A 128 20.74 -10.75 5.87
C LYS A 128 19.34 -10.98 5.30
N GLY A 129 19.24 -11.87 4.32
CA GLY A 129 18.01 -12.11 3.58
C GLY A 129 17.94 -11.26 2.31
N GLU A 130 16.86 -11.42 1.55
CA GLU A 130 16.71 -10.80 0.23
C GLU A 130 15.43 -10.00 0.09
N LEU A 131 14.28 -10.51 0.52
CA LEU A 131 12.98 -9.86 0.30
C LEU A 131 12.66 -8.86 1.41
N LYS A 132 12.60 -7.57 1.07
CA LYS A 132 12.34 -6.47 2.02
C LYS A 132 10.86 -6.11 2.09
N TYR A 133 10.26 -5.88 0.93
CA TYR A 133 8.88 -5.42 0.83
C TYR A 133 8.13 -6.09 -0.31
N ILE A 134 6.82 -6.19 -0.15
CA ILE A 134 5.87 -6.42 -1.24
C ILE A 134 5.01 -5.17 -1.36
N LEU A 135 4.99 -4.61 -2.57
CA LEU A 135 4.13 -3.48 -2.92
C LEU A 135 3.06 -3.99 -3.88
N LEU A 136 1.79 -3.85 -3.49
CA LEU A 136 0.65 -4.24 -4.31
C LEU A 136 -0.19 -3.00 -4.58
N THR A 137 -0.45 -2.71 -5.84
CA THR A 137 -1.31 -1.59 -6.24
C THR A 137 -2.42 -2.09 -7.15
N GLU A 138 -3.65 -1.66 -6.92
CA GLU A 138 -4.81 -1.90 -7.77
C GLU A 138 -5.22 -0.62 -8.49
N SER A 139 -5.53 -0.74 -9.78
CA SER A 139 -6.27 0.27 -10.53
C SER A 139 -7.77 0.10 -10.27
N GLN A 140 -8.43 1.17 -9.84
CA GLN A 140 -9.88 1.15 -9.59
C GLN A 140 -10.69 1.14 -10.88
N SER A 141 -10.16 1.66 -11.98
CA SER A 141 -10.86 1.67 -13.28
C SER A 141 -11.15 0.29 -13.85
N ASN A 142 -10.25 -0.68 -13.66
CA ASN A 142 -10.34 -2.00 -14.29
C ASN A 142 -9.95 -3.18 -13.39
N GLY A 143 -9.59 -2.94 -12.13
CA GLY A 143 -9.22 -3.97 -11.16
C GLY A 143 -7.91 -4.70 -11.47
N THR A 144 -7.09 -4.17 -12.38
CA THR A 144 -5.77 -4.76 -12.67
C THR A 144 -4.75 -4.39 -11.59
N LEU A 145 -3.80 -5.30 -11.36
CA LEU A 145 -2.86 -5.24 -10.25
C LEU A 145 -1.42 -5.11 -10.75
N MET A 146 -0.65 -4.32 -9.99
CA MET A 146 0.79 -4.20 -10.07
C MET A 146 1.39 -4.80 -8.80
N LEU A 147 2.16 -5.86 -8.96
CA LEU A 147 2.89 -6.53 -7.90
C LEU A 147 4.38 -6.23 -8.02
N ARG A 148 4.97 -5.68 -6.97
CA ARG A 148 6.39 -5.34 -6.95
C ARG A 148 7.06 -5.97 -5.75
N PHE A 149 8.13 -6.71 -5.99
CA PHE A 149 8.98 -7.27 -4.96
C PHE A 149 10.18 -6.36 -4.78
N VAL A 150 10.37 -5.82 -3.57
CA VAL A 150 11.58 -5.06 -3.26
C VAL A 150 12.61 -5.99 -2.66
N LEU A 151 13.71 -6.19 -3.38
CA LEU A 151 14.78 -7.11 -3.04
C LEU A 151 16.06 -6.35 -2.68
N ARG A 152 16.92 -6.98 -1.88
CA ARG A 152 18.29 -6.49 -1.62
C ARG A 152 19.16 -6.57 -2.88
N SER A 153 19.03 -7.64 -3.65
CA SER A 153 19.84 -7.92 -4.85
C SER A 153 19.05 -8.73 -5.89
N SER A 154 19.59 -8.89 -7.10
CA SER A 154 18.98 -9.67 -8.18
C SER A 154 19.23 -11.18 -8.08
N VAL A 155 19.92 -11.68 -7.04
CA VAL A 155 20.30 -13.11 -6.92
C VAL A 155 19.09 -14.07 -6.94
N LYS A 156 17.91 -13.59 -6.50
CA LYS A 156 16.67 -14.40 -6.48
C LYS A 156 15.85 -14.31 -7.77
N LEU A 157 16.25 -13.51 -8.76
CA LEU A 157 15.54 -13.33 -10.03
C LEU A 157 15.20 -14.68 -10.72
N PRO A 158 16.14 -15.62 -10.92
CA PRO A 158 15.82 -16.87 -11.62
C PRO A 158 14.77 -17.73 -10.90
N LEU A 159 14.74 -17.71 -9.57
CA LEU A 159 13.74 -18.45 -8.78
C LEU A 159 12.36 -17.79 -8.87
N ILE A 160 12.31 -16.46 -8.93
CA ILE A 160 11.06 -15.71 -9.10
C ILE A 160 10.49 -15.96 -10.49
N GLU A 161 11.32 -15.88 -11.53
CA GLU A 161 10.91 -16.18 -12.91
C GLU A 161 10.38 -17.60 -13.06
N ARG A 162 11.02 -18.59 -12.41
CA ARG A 162 10.56 -19.98 -12.40
C ARG A 162 9.15 -20.14 -11.83
N GLU A 163 8.85 -19.47 -10.73
CA GLU A 163 7.56 -19.59 -10.03
C GLU A 163 6.47 -18.66 -10.59
N LEU A 164 6.84 -17.63 -11.35
CA LEU A 164 5.95 -16.57 -11.82
C LEU A 164 4.76 -17.07 -12.66
N PRO A 165 4.91 -18.02 -13.61
CA PRO A 165 3.77 -18.50 -14.41
C PRO A 165 2.64 -19.06 -13.54
N GLN A 166 2.99 -19.82 -12.49
CA GLN A 166 1.99 -20.38 -11.57
C GLN A 166 1.29 -19.28 -10.75
N LEU A 167 2.02 -18.25 -10.35
CA LEU A 167 1.45 -17.09 -9.65
C LEU A 167 0.44 -16.37 -10.53
N LEU A 168 0.81 -16.06 -11.78
CA LEU A 168 -0.06 -15.34 -12.73
C LEU A 168 -1.30 -16.15 -13.11
N ALA A 169 -1.18 -17.48 -13.21
CA ALA A 169 -2.32 -18.36 -13.43
C ALA A 169 -3.34 -18.31 -12.26
N ARG A 170 -2.87 -18.19 -11.01
CA ARG A 170 -3.72 -18.08 -9.83
C ARG A 170 -4.28 -16.68 -9.62
N LEU A 171 -3.53 -15.65 -10.03
CA LEU A 171 -3.87 -14.24 -9.85
C LEU A 171 -3.91 -13.51 -11.20
N PRO A 172 -4.88 -13.84 -12.09
CA PRO A 172 -4.90 -13.35 -13.47
C PRO A 172 -5.08 -11.83 -13.62
N LYS A 173 -5.50 -11.15 -12.54
CA LYS A 173 -5.60 -9.69 -12.46
C LYS A 173 -4.25 -9.00 -12.34
N ILE A 174 -3.18 -9.70 -11.97
CA ILE A 174 -1.82 -9.16 -11.97
C ILE A 174 -1.35 -9.00 -13.41
N LYS A 175 -1.16 -7.75 -13.83
CA LYS A 175 -0.70 -7.38 -15.17
C LYS A 175 0.68 -6.78 -15.20
N VAL A 176 1.13 -6.18 -14.10
CA VAL A 176 2.48 -5.66 -13.97
C VAL A 176 3.19 -6.39 -12.85
N VAL A 177 4.32 -7.03 -13.15
CA VAL A 177 5.22 -7.61 -12.14
C VAL A 177 6.61 -7.04 -12.32
N SER A 178 7.21 -6.60 -11.22
CA SER A 178 8.60 -6.12 -11.24
C SER A 178 9.35 -6.44 -9.94
N LEU A 179 10.67 -6.36 -10.06
CA LEU A 179 11.64 -6.45 -8.98
C LEU A 179 12.31 -5.10 -8.84
N ASN A 180 12.17 -4.49 -7.68
CA ASN A 180 12.91 -3.29 -7.34
C ASN A 180 14.15 -3.67 -6.53
N ILE A 181 15.35 -3.28 -6.98
CA ILE A 181 16.61 -3.63 -6.32
C ILE A 181 17.03 -2.48 -5.39
N GLN A 182 16.98 -2.73 -4.09
CA GLN A 182 17.28 -1.79 -3.03
C GLN A 182 18.45 -2.34 -2.18
N PRO A 183 19.71 -2.10 -2.56
CA PRO A 183 20.87 -2.65 -1.84
C PRO A 183 21.23 -1.85 -0.58
N LYS A 184 20.84 -0.58 -0.50
CA LYS A 184 21.23 0.34 0.58
C LYS A 184 20.59 -0.11 1.91
N HIS A 185 21.37 -0.12 2.98
CA HIS A 185 20.85 -0.32 4.33
C HIS A 185 20.43 1.04 4.90
N ALA A 186 19.28 1.53 4.46
CA ALA A 186 18.73 2.82 4.82
C ALA A 186 17.21 2.71 4.94
N ALA A 187 16.58 3.65 5.65
CA ALA A 187 15.13 3.77 5.80
C ALA A 187 14.44 4.26 4.51
N ILE A 188 14.82 3.71 3.36
CA ILE A 188 14.20 3.95 2.05
C ILE A 188 13.46 2.70 1.61
N LEU A 189 12.28 2.90 1.03
CA LEU A 189 11.39 1.80 0.66
C LEU A 189 11.85 1.06 -0.60
N GLU A 190 12.41 1.80 -1.56
CA GLU A 190 12.68 1.37 -2.92
C GLU A 190 14.09 1.83 -3.31
N GLY A 191 14.75 1.10 -4.23
CA GLY A 191 15.99 1.48 -4.87
C GLY A 191 15.76 1.98 -6.30
N GLU A 192 16.85 2.34 -6.97
CA GLU A 192 16.82 3.03 -8.27
C GLU A 192 16.54 2.06 -9.44
N GLU A 193 16.94 0.80 -9.32
CA GLU A 193 16.80 -0.21 -10.36
C GLU A 193 15.44 -0.94 -10.27
N GLU A 194 14.77 -1.07 -11.41
CA GLU A 194 13.51 -1.80 -11.57
C GLU A 194 13.61 -2.78 -12.75
N ILE A 195 13.44 -4.07 -12.48
CA ILE A 195 13.46 -5.15 -13.46
C ILE A 195 12.02 -5.63 -13.67
N PHE A 196 11.48 -5.47 -14.87
CA PHE A 196 10.13 -5.93 -15.20
C PHE A 196 10.11 -7.40 -15.61
N LEU A 197 9.13 -8.15 -15.11
CA LEU A 197 8.91 -9.57 -15.43
C LEU A 197 7.67 -9.78 -16.33
N THR A 198 7.00 -8.70 -16.71
CA THR A 198 5.84 -8.67 -17.61
C THR A 198 6.05 -7.61 -18.69
N GLU A 199 5.44 -7.79 -19.86
CA GLU A 199 5.49 -6.80 -20.95
C GLU A 199 4.85 -5.47 -20.55
N GLN A 200 3.71 -5.53 -19.85
CA GLN A 200 3.05 -4.34 -19.32
C GLN A 200 3.84 -3.80 -18.12
N LYS A 201 4.12 -2.49 -18.14
CA LYS A 201 4.99 -1.79 -17.16
C LYS A 201 4.26 -0.75 -16.30
N GLN A 202 2.99 -0.50 -16.59
CA GLN A 202 2.15 0.48 -15.88
C GLN A 202 0.70 0.01 -15.85
N LEU A 203 -0.08 0.43 -14.86
CA LEU A 203 -1.52 0.23 -14.84
C LEU A 203 -2.22 1.44 -15.44
N ALA A 204 -3.20 1.23 -16.30
CA ALA A 204 -4.12 2.30 -16.70
C ALA A 204 -5.06 2.62 -15.54
N GLU A 205 -5.35 3.90 -15.34
CA GLU A 205 -6.34 4.43 -14.40
C GLU A 205 -7.12 5.56 -15.09
N ASN A 206 -8.27 5.93 -14.54
CA ASN A 206 -9.04 7.05 -15.07
C ASN A 206 -9.67 7.86 -13.94
N PHE A 207 -9.46 9.18 -13.94
CA PHE A 207 -10.21 10.12 -13.09
C PHE A 207 -10.82 11.20 -13.97
N ASN A 208 -12.12 11.48 -13.80
CA ASN A 208 -12.80 12.55 -14.51
C ASN A 208 -12.58 12.48 -16.04
N GLN A 209 -12.64 11.27 -16.61
CA GLN A 209 -12.40 10.97 -18.04
C GLN A 209 -10.96 11.20 -18.52
N ILE A 210 -10.04 11.56 -17.63
CA ILE A 210 -8.63 11.75 -17.95
C ILE A 210 -7.90 10.41 -17.77
N PRO A 211 -7.24 9.87 -18.82
CA PRO A 211 -6.43 8.67 -18.71
C PRO A 211 -5.16 8.96 -17.91
N LEU A 212 -4.92 8.14 -16.89
CA LEU A 212 -3.75 8.20 -16.02
C LEU A 212 -3.01 6.86 -16.06
N PHE A 213 -1.73 6.87 -15.70
CA PHE A 213 -0.92 5.67 -15.66
C PHE A 213 -0.14 5.55 -14.36
N ILE A 214 -0.41 4.49 -13.60
CA ILE A 214 0.30 4.16 -12.37
C ILE A 214 1.59 3.44 -12.77
N ARG A 215 2.73 4.02 -12.45
CA ARG A 215 4.07 3.48 -12.73
C ARG A 215 4.79 3.07 -11.44
N PRO A 216 5.73 2.11 -11.49
CA PRO A 216 6.68 1.88 -10.40
C PRO A 216 7.35 3.18 -9.96
N GLN A 217 7.60 3.33 -8.65
CA GLN A 217 8.21 4.52 -8.01
C GLN A 217 7.45 5.85 -8.18
N GLY A 218 6.45 5.91 -9.07
CA GLY A 218 5.56 7.06 -9.23
C GLY A 218 4.63 7.24 -8.03
N PHE A 219 4.42 8.51 -7.66
CA PHE A 219 3.36 8.85 -6.73
C PHE A 219 2.00 8.70 -7.40
N PHE A 220 1.07 8.05 -6.71
CA PHE A 220 -0.34 8.01 -7.08
C PHE A 220 -1.18 8.02 -5.81
N GLN A 221 -2.34 8.66 -5.88
CA GLN A 221 -3.20 8.83 -4.71
C GLN A 221 -3.70 7.48 -4.23
N THR A 222 -3.53 7.21 -2.92
CA THR A 222 -3.88 5.90 -2.35
C THR A 222 -5.38 5.73 -2.09
N ASN A 223 -6.16 6.81 -2.18
CA ASN A 223 -7.62 6.79 -2.12
C ASN A 223 -8.18 7.38 -3.42
N PRO A 224 -8.40 6.53 -4.44
CA PRO A 224 -8.82 6.98 -5.77
C PRO A 224 -10.13 7.77 -5.78
N LYS A 225 -11.10 7.42 -4.92
CA LYS A 225 -12.39 8.12 -4.86
C LYS A 225 -12.30 9.53 -4.32
N VAL A 226 -11.43 9.76 -3.33
CA VAL A 226 -11.16 11.11 -2.83
C VAL A 226 -10.31 11.89 -3.83
N ALA A 227 -9.36 11.23 -4.49
CA ALA A 227 -8.51 11.85 -5.51
C ALA A 227 -9.32 12.35 -6.72
N GLU A 228 -10.23 11.53 -7.23
CA GLU A 228 -11.12 11.89 -8.33
C GLU A 228 -11.93 13.15 -8.00
N ALA A 229 -12.54 13.20 -6.81
CA ALA A 229 -13.28 14.36 -6.33
C ALA A 229 -12.39 15.60 -6.14
N LEU A 230 -11.22 15.44 -5.50
CA LEU A 230 -10.25 16.52 -5.30
C LEU A 230 -9.84 17.16 -6.64
N TYR A 231 -9.54 16.33 -7.64
CA TYR A 231 -9.14 16.81 -8.96
C TYR A 231 -10.33 17.45 -9.71
N GLY A 232 -11.54 16.93 -9.53
CA GLY A 232 -12.76 17.51 -10.09
C GLY A 232 -13.04 18.90 -9.50
N THR A 233 -12.87 19.08 -8.19
CA THR A 233 -13.02 20.40 -7.54
C THR A 233 -12.00 21.40 -8.05
N ALA A 234 -10.75 21.00 -8.24
CA ALA A 234 -9.70 21.90 -8.73
C ALA A 234 -9.86 22.32 -10.21
N GLN A 235 -10.72 21.65 -10.98
CA GLN A 235 -11.02 21.98 -12.37
C GLN A 235 -12.13 23.03 -12.53
N GLN A 236 -12.90 23.28 -11.47
CA GLN A 236 -13.97 24.28 -11.44
C GLN A 236 -13.39 25.69 -11.30
#